data_AF-A0A7Y7LC69-F1
#
_entry.id   AF-A0A7Y7LC69-F1
#
_cell.length_a   1.000
_cell.length_b   1.000
_cell.length_c   1.000
_cell.angle_alpha   90.00
_cell.angle_beta   90.00
_cell.angle_gamma   90.00
#
_symmetry.space_group_name_H-M   'P 1'
#
loop_
_entity.id
_entity.type
_entity.pdbx_description
1 polymer ?
#
loop_
_entity_poly.entity_id
_entity_poly.type
_entity_poly.pdbx_seq_one_letter_code
_entity_poly.pdbx_strand_id
1 'polypeptide(L)'
;MAENTTLIVSAFSGLAGALITQALTGLFAYVGDKRKADIEIKKDYRAKKVEIAEHYYYVTGETMSILKKSIQLWKGRNIQRSEASYKSMTESLAEADARLKQMNVANWRHNLIGLYFDVTLSYDELIAANNKSHELYLKILDIGSKLRAADNEEDSERYLGQYSVGIFDLCNQYDKIYEILASDMEKVKTALHQSFQV
;
A
#
# COMPACT_ATOMS: atom_id res chain seq x y z
N MET A 1 53.48 57.80 26.54
CA MET A 1 53.18 56.40 26.93
C MET A 1 51.69 56.14 27.06
N ALA A 2 50.93 56.98 27.79
CA ALA A 2 49.48 56.80 27.98
C ALA A 2 48.63 56.76 26.69
N GLU A 3 48.94 57.58 25.67
CA GLU A 3 48.23 57.60 24.39
C GLU A 3 48.40 56.32 23.55
N ASN A 4 49.58 55.70 23.57
CA ASN A 4 49.79 54.43 22.87
C ASN A 4 49.03 53.29 23.56
N THR A 5 48.92 53.32 24.90
CA THR A 5 48.20 52.29 25.65
C THR A 5 46.69 52.37 25.42
N THR A 6 46.09 53.57 25.38
CA THR A 6 44.67 53.75 25.05
C THR A 6 44.34 53.39 23.60
N LEU A 7 45.24 53.67 22.66
CA LEU A 7 45.06 53.34 21.24
C LEU A 7 45.18 51.83 20.98
N ILE A 8 46.04 51.14 21.72
CA ILE A 8 46.16 49.66 21.68
C ILE A 8 44.93 49.01 22.32
N VAL A 9 44.48 49.49 23.49
CA VAL A 9 43.29 48.94 24.18
C VAL A 9 42.01 49.16 23.37
N SER A 10 41.85 50.30 22.71
CA SER A 10 40.70 50.56 21.82
C SER A 10 40.74 49.70 20.55
N ALA A 11 41.92 49.50 19.95
CA ALA A 11 42.10 48.59 18.81
C ALA A 11 41.79 47.13 19.19
N PHE A 12 42.26 46.64 20.33
CA PHE A 12 41.92 45.30 20.83
C PHE A 12 40.45 45.14 21.19
N SER A 13 39.80 46.19 21.71
CA SER A 13 38.37 46.19 22.00
C SER A 13 37.53 46.17 20.71
N GLY A 14 37.96 46.91 19.67
CA GLY A 14 37.34 46.85 18.33
C GLY A 14 37.51 45.48 17.66
N LEU A 15 38.68 44.86 17.81
CA LEU A 15 38.98 43.52 17.30
C LEU A 15 38.18 42.44 18.04
N ALA A 16 38.04 42.56 19.36
CA ALA A 16 37.18 41.70 20.18
C ALA A 16 35.70 41.86 19.79
N GLY A 17 35.22 43.09 19.59
CA GLY A 17 33.86 43.36 19.11
C GLY A 17 33.60 42.77 17.71
N ALA A 18 34.57 42.87 16.80
CA ALA A 18 34.50 42.27 15.47
C ALA A 18 34.44 40.73 15.55
N LEU A 19 35.29 40.10 16.37
CA LEU A 19 35.30 38.65 16.59
C LEU A 19 33.98 38.14 17.19
N ILE A 20 33.43 38.84 18.19
CA ILE A 20 32.13 38.49 18.80
C ILE A 20 31.01 38.62 17.77
N THR A 21 31.01 39.69 16.97
CA THR A 21 30.00 39.91 15.92
C THR A 21 30.08 38.83 14.84
N GLN A 22 31.29 38.45 14.41
CA GLN A 22 31.49 37.35 13.45
C GLN A 22 31.07 36.00 14.02
N ALA A 23 31.40 35.71 15.29
CA ALA A 23 30.99 34.48 15.96
C ALA A 23 29.46 34.39 16.10
N LEU A 24 28.79 35.48 16.50
CA LEU A 24 27.33 35.55 16.58
C LEU A 24 26.69 35.43 15.20
N THR A 25 27.25 36.08 14.17
CA THR A 25 26.76 35.98 12.79
C THR A 25 26.88 34.54 12.27
N GLY A 26 28.01 33.87 12.53
CA GLY A 26 28.20 32.46 12.20
C GLY A 26 27.22 31.54 12.94
N LEU A 27 26.99 31.78 14.23
CA LEU A 27 26.02 31.03 15.03
C LEU A 27 24.58 31.21 14.50
N PHE A 28 24.17 32.44 14.22
CA PHE A 28 22.84 32.72 13.69
C PHE A 28 22.64 32.17 12.27
N ALA A 29 23.67 32.23 11.43
CA ALA A 29 23.66 31.59 10.11
C ALA A 29 23.50 30.08 10.23
N TYR A 30 24.28 29.43 11.10
CA TYR A 30 24.19 27.98 11.35
C TYR A 30 22.81 27.56 11.88
N VAL A 31 22.25 28.29 12.85
CA VAL A 31 20.90 28.02 13.39
C VAL A 31 19.83 28.24 12.32
N GLY A 32 19.98 29.29 11.49
CA GLY A 32 19.09 29.56 10.36
C GLY A 32 19.11 28.44 9.32
N ASP A 33 20.29 27.99 8.93
CA ASP A 33 20.47 26.89 7.97
C ASP A 33 19.91 25.57 8.51
N LYS A 34 20.17 25.26 9.78
CA LYS A 34 19.61 24.06 10.43
C LYS A 34 18.08 24.08 10.44
N ARG A 35 17.48 25.24 10.78
CA ARG A 35 16.02 25.40 10.76
C ARG A 35 15.46 25.24 9.35
N LYS A 36 16.14 25.78 8.34
CA LYS A 36 15.74 25.65 6.93
C LYS A 36 15.81 24.18 6.48
N ALA A 37 16.89 23.49 6.79
CA ALA A 37 17.07 22.06 6.49
C ALA A 37 15.98 21.21 7.17
N ASP A 38 15.67 21.47 8.44
CA ASP A 38 14.59 20.75 9.15
C ASP A 38 13.22 20.97 8.50
N ILE A 39 12.94 22.18 8.00
CA ILE A 39 11.70 22.48 7.28
C ILE A 39 11.65 21.75 5.94
N GLU A 40 12.76 21.74 5.20
CA GLU A 40 12.88 21.06 3.91
C GLU A 40 12.71 19.54 4.06
N ILE A 41 13.36 18.92 5.04
CA ILE A 41 13.21 17.50 5.36
C ILE A 41 11.74 17.16 5.71
N LYS A 42 11.08 18.00 6.50
CA LYS A 42 9.64 17.79 6.83
C LYS A 42 8.76 17.89 5.60
N LYS A 43 9.05 18.83 4.70
CA LYS A 43 8.31 19.01 3.45
C LYS A 43 8.50 17.80 2.53
N ASP A 44 9.72 17.34 2.37
CA ASP A 44 10.05 16.17 1.55
C ASP A 44 9.44 14.89 2.11
N TYR A 45 9.49 14.71 3.43
CA TYR A 45 8.83 13.60 4.11
C TYR A 45 7.31 13.60 3.84
N ARG A 46 6.65 14.76 3.97
CA ARG A 46 5.21 14.89 3.66
C ARG A 46 4.93 14.60 2.19
N ALA A 47 5.71 15.14 1.26
CA ALA A 47 5.55 14.90 -0.17
C ALA A 47 5.69 13.41 -0.49
N LYS A 48 6.70 12.74 0.07
CA LYS A 48 6.90 11.30 -0.11
C LYS A 48 5.77 10.47 0.49
N LYS A 49 5.27 10.87 1.67
CA LYS A 49 4.13 10.22 2.32
C LYS A 49 2.87 10.27 1.44
N VAL A 50 2.60 11.41 0.78
CA VAL A 50 1.48 11.54 -0.17
C VAL A 50 1.68 10.66 -1.40
N GLU A 51 2.85 10.74 -2.04
CA GLU A 51 3.18 9.94 -3.24
C GLU A 51 2.99 8.43 -2.98
N ILE A 52 3.46 7.95 -1.82
CA ILE A 52 3.31 6.55 -1.42
C ILE A 52 1.84 6.20 -1.17
N ALA A 53 1.07 7.09 -0.54
CA ALA A 53 -0.34 6.85 -0.29
C ALA A 53 -1.16 6.82 -1.58
N GLU A 54 -0.99 7.77 -2.50
CA GLU A 54 -1.67 7.78 -3.81
C GLU A 54 -1.42 6.48 -4.57
N HIS A 55 -0.17 6.04 -4.56
CA HIS A 55 0.22 4.81 -5.20
C HIS A 55 -0.42 3.57 -4.55
N TYR A 56 -0.44 3.53 -3.22
CA TYR A 56 -1.10 2.47 -2.46
C TYR A 56 -2.61 2.43 -2.75
N TYR A 57 -3.27 3.58 -2.80
CA TYR A 57 -4.68 3.71 -3.16
C TYR A 57 -5.00 3.11 -4.53
N TYR A 58 -4.15 3.40 -5.51
CA TYR A 58 -4.34 2.90 -6.87
C TYR A 58 -4.22 1.37 -6.96
N VAL A 59 -3.13 0.78 -6.44
CA VAL A 59 -2.94 -0.69 -6.46
C VAL A 59 -4.00 -1.40 -5.63
N THR A 60 -4.31 -0.86 -4.45
CA THR A 60 -5.31 -1.46 -3.56
C THR A 60 -6.69 -1.43 -4.20
N GLY A 61 -7.05 -0.31 -4.84
CA GLY A 61 -8.30 -0.19 -5.60
C GLY A 61 -8.41 -1.19 -6.75
N GLU A 62 -7.35 -1.36 -7.55
CA GLU A 62 -7.30 -2.36 -8.63
C GLU A 62 -7.43 -3.79 -8.07
N THR A 63 -6.73 -4.10 -6.97
CA THR A 63 -6.80 -5.40 -6.28
C THR A 63 -8.23 -5.69 -5.83
N MET A 64 -8.87 -4.72 -5.18
CA MET A 64 -10.24 -4.80 -4.71
C MET A 64 -11.25 -4.99 -5.86
N SER A 65 -11.02 -4.35 -7.00
CA SER A 65 -11.81 -4.52 -8.23
C SER A 65 -11.72 -5.95 -8.75
N ILE A 66 -10.52 -6.53 -8.81
CA ILE A 66 -10.28 -7.92 -9.21
C ILE A 66 -10.99 -8.88 -8.25
N LEU A 67 -10.85 -8.70 -6.94
CA LEU A 67 -11.51 -9.55 -5.94
C LEU A 67 -13.04 -9.55 -6.13
N LYS A 68 -13.66 -8.37 -6.30
CA LYS A 68 -15.11 -8.28 -6.55
C LYS A 68 -15.54 -8.98 -7.83
N LYS A 69 -14.78 -8.81 -8.93
CA LYS A 69 -15.07 -9.50 -10.20
C LYS A 69 -14.90 -11.02 -10.06
N SER A 70 -13.88 -11.49 -9.36
CA SER A 70 -13.67 -12.91 -9.04
C SER A 70 -14.87 -13.49 -8.30
N ILE A 71 -15.33 -12.83 -7.23
CA ILE A 71 -16.50 -13.27 -6.45
C ILE A 71 -17.74 -13.36 -7.34
N GLN A 72 -17.98 -12.34 -8.18
CA GLN A 72 -19.11 -12.33 -9.11
C GLN A 72 -19.03 -13.47 -10.12
N LEU A 73 -17.84 -13.80 -10.62
CA LEU A 73 -17.63 -14.92 -11.53
C LEU A 73 -17.93 -16.25 -10.86
N TRP A 74 -17.44 -16.45 -9.64
CA TRP A 74 -17.66 -17.68 -8.87
C TRP A 74 -19.11 -17.87 -8.45
N LYS A 75 -19.76 -16.84 -7.89
CA LYS A 75 -21.20 -16.87 -7.56
C LYS A 75 -22.07 -17.02 -8.81
N GLY A 76 -21.65 -16.39 -9.91
CA GLY A 76 -22.36 -16.41 -11.18
C GLY A 76 -22.32 -17.75 -11.88
N ARG A 77 -21.36 -18.64 -11.56
CA ARG A 77 -21.07 -19.89 -12.27
C ARG A 77 -22.22 -20.91 -12.27
N ASN A 78 -23.12 -20.83 -11.30
CA ASN A 78 -24.33 -21.67 -11.22
C ASN A 78 -25.57 -21.04 -11.90
N ILE A 79 -25.47 -19.80 -12.39
CA ILE A 79 -26.53 -19.12 -13.14
C ILE A 79 -26.37 -19.51 -14.61
N GLN A 80 -27.46 -19.91 -15.28
CA GLN A 80 -27.45 -20.05 -16.74
C GLN A 80 -27.17 -18.68 -17.37
N ARG A 81 -25.91 -18.43 -17.73
CA ARG A 81 -25.47 -17.29 -18.55
C ARG A 81 -24.96 -17.83 -19.88
N SER A 82 -25.00 -17.00 -20.92
CA SER A 82 -24.39 -17.36 -22.19
C SER A 82 -22.90 -17.61 -22.02
N GLU A 83 -22.36 -18.58 -22.75
CA GLU A 83 -20.93 -18.90 -22.77
C GLU A 83 -20.08 -17.66 -23.12
N ALA A 84 -20.59 -16.79 -24.00
CA ALA A 84 -19.99 -15.51 -24.34
C ALA A 84 -19.84 -14.57 -23.12
N SER A 85 -20.82 -14.55 -22.20
CA SER A 85 -20.75 -13.75 -20.97
C SER A 85 -19.66 -14.26 -20.03
N TYR A 86 -19.53 -15.57 -19.88
CA TYR A 86 -18.46 -16.18 -19.08
C TYR A 86 -17.07 -15.92 -19.66
N LYS A 87 -16.94 -16.06 -20.98
CA LYS A 87 -15.69 -15.80 -21.68
C LYS A 87 -15.25 -14.34 -21.51
N SER A 88 -16.14 -13.39 -21.74
CA SER A 88 -15.87 -11.96 -21.55
C SER A 88 -15.46 -11.62 -20.11
N MET A 89 -16.14 -12.19 -19.11
CA MET A 89 -15.81 -11.94 -17.70
C MET A 89 -14.46 -12.55 -17.31
N THR A 90 -14.11 -13.71 -17.86
CA THR A 90 -12.81 -14.37 -17.64
C THR A 90 -11.68 -13.59 -18.30
N GLU A 91 -11.87 -13.11 -19.53
CA GLU A 91 -10.90 -12.27 -20.24
C GLU A 91 -10.65 -10.94 -19.49
N SER A 92 -11.71 -10.29 -19.01
CA SER A 92 -11.58 -9.06 -18.19
C SER A 92 -10.79 -9.31 -16.90
N LEU A 93 -10.94 -10.48 -16.29
CA LEU A 93 -10.22 -10.86 -15.08
C LEU A 93 -8.73 -11.09 -15.36
N ALA A 94 -8.42 -11.79 -16.46
CA ALA A 94 -7.04 -12.02 -16.89
C ALA A 94 -6.32 -10.73 -17.26
N GLU A 95 -7.01 -9.80 -17.93
CA GLU A 95 -6.45 -8.47 -18.26
C GLU A 95 -6.15 -7.66 -17.00
N ALA A 96 -7.07 -7.66 -16.02
CA ALA A 96 -6.88 -6.95 -14.76
C ALA A 96 -5.74 -7.57 -13.92
N ASP A 97 -5.65 -8.91 -13.83
CA ASP A 97 -4.54 -9.59 -13.16
C ASP A 97 -3.19 -9.29 -13.82
N ALA A 98 -3.13 -9.28 -15.15
CA ALA A 98 -1.92 -8.92 -15.89
C ALA A 98 -1.49 -7.48 -15.61
N ARG A 99 -2.43 -6.53 -15.59
CA ARG A 99 -2.16 -5.13 -15.19
C ARG A 99 -1.63 -5.06 -13.76
N LEU A 100 -2.25 -5.76 -12.82
CA LEU A 100 -1.84 -5.77 -11.42
C LEU A 100 -0.44 -6.37 -11.24
N LYS A 101 -0.10 -7.44 -11.95
CA LYS A 101 1.26 -8.02 -11.95
C LYS A 101 2.31 -7.03 -12.47
N GLN A 102 2.02 -6.34 -13.57
CA GLN A 102 2.92 -5.29 -14.08
C GLN A 102 3.09 -4.17 -13.05
N MET A 103 2.01 -3.76 -12.38
CA MET A 103 2.04 -2.74 -11.34
C MET A 103 2.85 -3.18 -10.12
N ASN A 104 2.72 -4.43 -9.67
CA ASN A 104 3.45 -4.98 -8.52
C ASN A 104 4.95 -5.15 -8.80
N VAL A 105 5.34 -5.58 -10.01
CA VAL A 105 6.76 -5.69 -10.40
C VAL A 105 7.44 -4.31 -10.40
N ALA A 106 6.68 -3.25 -10.70
CA ALA A 106 7.18 -1.88 -10.71
C ALA A 106 7.13 -1.17 -9.35
N ASN A 107 6.57 -1.77 -8.29
CA ASN A 107 6.23 -1.03 -7.06
C ASN A 107 6.87 -1.48 -5.76
N TRP A 108 8.11 -1.01 -5.61
CA TRP A 108 8.70 -0.83 -4.29
C TRP A 108 7.88 0.13 -3.41
N ARG A 109 7.20 1.14 -3.97
CA ARG A 109 6.44 2.16 -3.20
C ARG A 109 5.26 1.58 -2.43
N HIS A 110 4.55 0.61 -3.01
CA HIS A 110 3.47 -0.09 -2.33
C HIS A 110 3.98 -0.80 -1.06
N ASN A 111 5.16 -1.41 -1.13
CA ASN A 111 5.76 -2.11 0.00
C ASN A 111 6.28 -1.18 1.09
N LEU A 112 6.51 0.11 0.78
CA LEU A 112 6.93 1.10 1.76
C LEU A 112 5.77 1.70 2.55
N ILE A 113 4.51 1.37 2.24
CA ILE A 113 3.35 1.95 2.91
C ILE A 113 3.42 1.78 4.44
N GLY A 114 3.92 0.63 4.90
CA GLY A 114 4.10 0.31 6.32
C GLY A 114 5.13 1.18 7.05
N LEU A 115 5.99 1.92 6.34
CA LEU A 115 6.90 2.90 6.94
C LEU A 115 6.22 4.24 7.27
N TYR A 116 5.10 4.53 6.60
CA TYR A 116 4.43 5.83 6.69
C TYR A 116 3.03 5.75 7.32
N PHE A 117 2.43 4.56 7.32
CA PHE A 117 1.07 4.29 7.77
C PHE A 117 0.98 2.94 8.48
N ASP A 118 0.12 2.87 9.48
CA ASP A 118 -0.19 1.65 10.23
C ASP A 118 -1.26 0.83 9.46
N VAL A 119 -0.79 0.09 8.46
CA VAL A 119 -1.63 -0.82 7.67
C VAL A 119 -1.56 -2.24 8.22
N THR A 120 -2.68 -2.96 8.12
CA THR A 120 -2.81 -4.33 8.61
C THR A 120 -2.07 -5.29 7.68
N LEU A 121 -2.36 -5.23 6.37
CA LEU A 121 -1.75 -6.11 5.37
C LEU A 121 -0.29 -5.74 5.12
N SER A 122 0.59 -6.27 5.97
CA SER A 122 2.01 -6.33 5.68
C SER A 122 2.28 -7.21 4.45
N TYR A 123 3.47 -7.09 3.86
CA TYR A 123 3.86 -7.91 2.71
C TYR A 123 3.74 -9.42 2.98
N ASP A 124 4.07 -9.86 4.19
CA ASP A 124 3.98 -11.27 4.59
C ASP A 124 2.51 -11.73 4.73
N GLU A 125 1.64 -10.86 5.25
CA GLU A 125 0.20 -11.15 5.34
C GLU A 125 -0.46 -11.23 3.96
N LEU A 126 -0.03 -10.40 3.01
CA LEU A 126 -0.46 -10.48 1.60
C LEU A 126 -0.06 -11.82 0.98
N ILE A 127 1.18 -12.28 1.20
CA ILE A 127 1.64 -13.59 0.72
C ILE A 127 0.80 -14.71 1.33
N ALA A 128 0.58 -14.68 2.65
CA ALA A 128 -0.23 -15.69 3.33
C ALA A 128 -1.68 -15.73 2.82
N ALA A 129 -2.30 -14.56 2.63
CA ALA A 129 -3.65 -14.44 2.08
C ALA A 129 -3.74 -14.95 0.63
N ASN A 130 -2.70 -14.69 -0.18
CA ASN A 130 -2.62 -15.19 -1.54
C ASN A 130 -2.44 -16.71 -1.59
N ASN A 131 -1.55 -17.26 -0.76
CA ASN A 131 -1.34 -18.71 -0.65
C ASN A 131 -2.63 -19.45 -0.27
N LYS A 132 -3.35 -18.93 0.72
CA LYS A 132 -4.64 -19.48 1.13
C LYS A 132 -5.69 -19.42 0.02
N SER A 133 -5.76 -18.29 -0.69
CA SER A 133 -6.66 -18.12 -1.84
C SER A 133 -6.33 -19.12 -2.96
N HIS A 134 -5.04 -19.34 -3.22
CA HIS A 134 -4.55 -20.28 -4.21
C HIS A 134 -4.88 -21.73 -3.83
N GLU A 135 -4.69 -22.11 -2.57
CA GLU A 135 -5.04 -23.44 -2.05
C GLU A 135 -6.54 -23.74 -2.23
N LEU A 136 -7.40 -22.79 -1.84
CA LEU A 136 -8.86 -22.91 -2.02
C LEU A 136 -9.24 -23.05 -3.49
N TYR A 137 -8.61 -22.27 -4.36
CA TYR A 137 -8.82 -22.36 -5.81
C TYR A 137 -8.45 -23.75 -6.37
N LEU A 138 -7.27 -24.28 -6.01
CA LEU A 138 -6.84 -25.61 -6.44
C LEU A 138 -7.79 -26.70 -5.94
N LYS A 139 -8.28 -26.59 -4.69
CA LYS A 139 -9.26 -27.52 -4.12
C LYS A 139 -10.56 -27.52 -4.92
N ILE A 140 -11.06 -26.36 -5.34
CA ILE A 140 -12.26 -26.27 -6.19
C ILE A 140 -12.02 -26.93 -7.55
N LEU A 141 -10.85 -26.73 -8.16
CA LEU A 141 -10.52 -27.36 -9.44
C LEU A 141 -10.47 -28.89 -9.34
N ASP A 142 -9.88 -29.41 -8.27
CA ASP A 142 -9.82 -30.85 -7.99
C ASP A 142 -11.22 -31.45 -7.75
N ILE A 143 -12.08 -30.77 -7.00
CA ILE A 143 -13.47 -31.23 -6.84
C ILE A 143 -14.22 -31.15 -8.18
N GLY A 144 -13.98 -30.12 -8.98
CA GLY A 144 -14.58 -29.96 -10.30
C GLY A 144 -14.10 -30.99 -11.34
N SER A 145 -12.90 -31.56 -11.19
CA SER A 145 -12.47 -32.70 -12.00
C SER A 145 -13.14 -34.00 -11.55
N LYS A 146 -13.22 -34.24 -10.23
CA LYS A 146 -13.93 -35.39 -9.65
C LYS A 146 -15.41 -35.41 -10.01
N LEU A 147 -16.08 -34.26 -9.99
CA LEU A 147 -17.48 -34.12 -10.40
C LEU A 147 -17.69 -34.51 -11.87
N ARG A 148 -16.76 -34.14 -12.76
CA ARG A 148 -16.82 -34.49 -14.19
C ARG A 148 -16.53 -35.96 -14.48
N ALA A 149 -15.79 -36.62 -13.60
CA ALA A 149 -15.41 -38.02 -13.69
C ALA A 149 -16.29 -38.93 -12.82
N ALA A 150 -17.37 -38.41 -12.23
CA ALA A 150 -18.28 -39.20 -11.40
C ALA A 150 -19.18 -40.07 -12.29
N ASP A 151 -19.07 -41.39 -12.12
CA ASP A 151 -19.82 -42.37 -12.91
C ASP A 151 -21.19 -42.74 -12.28
N ASN A 152 -21.47 -42.27 -11.06
CA ASN A 152 -22.73 -42.52 -10.36
C ASN A 152 -23.32 -41.24 -9.75
N GLU A 153 -24.63 -41.26 -9.53
CA GLU A 153 -25.42 -40.10 -9.08
C GLU A 153 -25.07 -39.68 -7.64
N GLU A 154 -24.80 -40.64 -6.76
CA GLU A 154 -24.46 -40.39 -5.35
C GLU A 154 -23.12 -39.63 -5.19
N ASP A 155 -22.08 -40.06 -5.91
CA ASP A 155 -20.79 -39.37 -5.94
C ASP A 155 -20.92 -38.01 -6.61
N SER A 156 -21.73 -37.88 -7.66
CA SER A 156 -22.00 -36.61 -8.33
C SER A 156 -22.65 -35.59 -7.38
N GLU A 157 -23.71 -35.99 -6.65
CA GLU A 157 -24.35 -35.13 -5.64
C GLU A 157 -23.38 -34.75 -4.51
N ARG A 158 -22.58 -35.71 -4.02
CA ARG A 158 -21.57 -35.45 -3.00
C ARG A 158 -20.54 -34.42 -3.47
N TYR A 159 -19.99 -34.60 -4.67
CA TYR A 159 -19.00 -33.67 -5.22
C TYR A 159 -19.61 -32.31 -5.53
N LEU A 160 -20.87 -32.24 -5.96
CA LEU A 160 -21.58 -30.98 -6.18
C LEU A 160 -21.74 -30.18 -4.88
N GLY A 161 -22.07 -30.86 -3.78
CA GLY A 161 -22.12 -30.26 -2.45
C GLY A 161 -20.75 -29.72 -2.01
N GLN A 162 -19.69 -30.52 -2.14
CA GLN A 162 -18.32 -30.11 -1.83
C GLN A 162 -17.85 -28.95 -2.70
N TYR A 163 -18.20 -28.95 -3.98
CA TYR A 163 -17.85 -27.90 -4.95
C TYR A 163 -18.51 -26.58 -4.56
N SER A 164 -19.78 -26.62 -4.18
CA SER A 164 -20.55 -25.45 -3.73
C SER A 164 -19.98 -24.85 -2.44
N VAL A 165 -19.63 -25.69 -1.46
CA VAL A 165 -18.96 -25.25 -0.23
C VAL A 165 -17.58 -24.66 -0.53
N GLY A 166 -16.79 -25.30 -1.41
CA GLY A 166 -15.49 -24.78 -1.82
C GLY A 166 -15.59 -23.38 -2.45
N ILE A 167 -16.56 -23.17 -3.36
CA ILE A 167 -16.84 -21.85 -3.96
C ILE A 167 -17.20 -20.82 -2.89
N PHE A 168 -18.04 -21.20 -1.92
CA PHE A 168 -18.41 -20.32 -0.81
C PHE A 168 -17.18 -19.91 0.01
N ASP A 169 -16.32 -20.86 0.38
CA ASP A 169 -15.10 -20.60 1.15
C ASP A 169 -14.12 -19.68 0.38
N LEU A 170 -13.95 -19.89 -0.92
CA LEU A 170 -13.11 -19.03 -1.75
C LEU A 170 -13.66 -17.60 -1.85
N CYS A 171 -14.97 -17.46 -2.06
CA CYS A 171 -15.61 -16.15 -2.09
C CYS A 171 -15.47 -15.44 -0.75
N ASN A 172 -15.68 -16.15 0.36
CA ASN A 172 -15.52 -15.60 1.70
C ASN A 172 -14.08 -15.16 1.97
N GLN A 173 -13.08 -15.91 1.49
CA GLN A 173 -11.68 -15.50 1.58
C GLN A 173 -11.42 -14.20 0.79
N TYR A 174 -11.96 -14.07 -0.42
CA TYR A 174 -11.85 -12.83 -1.20
C TYR A 174 -12.55 -11.65 -0.54
N ASP A 175 -13.74 -11.85 0.03
CA ASP A 175 -14.49 -10.82 0.76
C ASP A 175 -13.68 -10.34 1.99
N LYS A 176 -13.06 -11.25 2.75
CA LYS A 176 -12.19 -10.88 3.87
C LYS A 176 -10.99 -10.03 3.46
N ILE A 177 -10.31 -10.41 2.37
CA ILE A 177 -9.17 -9.62 1.85
C ILE A 177 -9.67 -8.24 1.43
N TYR A 178 -10.82 -8.17 0.76
CA TYR A 178 -11.44 -6.90 0.36
C TYR A 178 -11.73 -5.99 1.56
N GLU A 179 -12.30 -6.54 2.64
CA GLU A 179 -12.61 -5.78 3.86
C GLU A 179 -11.35 -5.23 4.54
N ILE A 180 -10.27 -6.01 4.61
CA ILE A 180 -9.00 -5.55 5.19
C ILE A 180 -8.41 -4.42 4.33
N LEU A 181 -8.37 -4.59 3.01
CA LEU A 181 -7.88 -3.56 2.09
C LEU A 181 -8.71 -2.27 2.19
N ALA A 182 -10.04 -2.38 2.30
CA ALA A 182 -10.92 -1.23 2.48
C ALA A 182 -10.64 -0.51 3.81
N SER A 183 -10.44 -1.26 4.88
CA SER A 183 -10.08 -0.72 6.20
C SER A 183 -8.74 0.01 6.16
N ASP A 184 -7.72 -0.60 5.57
CA ASP A 184 -6.38 -0.01 5.46
C ASP A 184 -6.39 1.26 4.58
N MET A 185 -7.15 1.29 3.48
CA MET A 185 -7.36 2.52 2.71
C MET A 185 -7.97 3.63 3.58
N GLU A 186 -8.99 3.35 4.39
CA GLU A 186 -9.59 4.39 5.24
C GLU A 186 -8.63 4.88 6.34
N LYS A 187 -7.78 4.00 6.88
CA LYS A 187 -6.70 4.40 7.80
C LYS A 187 -5.72 5.35 7.13
N VAL A 188 -5.26 5.03 5.91
CA VAL A 188 -4.36 5.89 5.13
C VAL A 188 -5.01 7.24 4.85
N LYS A 189 -6.29 7.25 4.44
CA LYS A 189 -7.09 8.48 4.24
C LYS A 189 -7.08 9.40 5.46
N THR A 190 -7.37 8.79 6.61
CA THR A 190 -7.57 9.50 7.87
C THR A 190 -6.23 10.09 8.33
N ALA A 191 -5.16 9.29 8.24
CA ALA A 191 -3.81 9.72 8.55
C ALA A 191 -3.33 10.86 7.62
N LEU A 192 -3.70 10.83 6.33
CA LEU A 192 -3.42 11.94 5.42
C LEU A 192 -4.22 13.19 5.83
N HIS A 193 -5.52 13.09 6.03
CA HIS A 193 -6.36 14.23 6.44
C HIS A 193 -5.83 14.92 7.70
N GLN A 194 -5.49 14.15 8.73
CA GLN A 194 -4.91 14.69 9.96
C GLN A 194 -3.58 15.42 9.71
N SER A 195 -2.76 14.94 8.77
CA SER A 195 -1.49 15.57 8.44
C SER A 195 -1.59 16.90 7.70
N PHE A 196 -2.77 17.22 7.14
CA PHE A 196 -3.06 18.47 6.42
C PHE A 196 -3.97 19.45 7.18
N GLN A 197 -4.46 19.08 8.37
CA GLN A 197 -5.25 19.97 9.24
C GLN A 197 -4.38 20.87 10.15
N VAL A 198 -3.06 20.85 9.98
CA VAL A 198 -2.07 21.64 10.74
C VAL A 198 -1.38 22.66 9.86
#